data_AF-A0A662YH90-F1
#
_entry.id   AF-A0A662YH90-F1
#
_cell.length_a   1.000
_cell.length_b   1.000
_cell.length_c   1.000
_cell.angle_alpha   90.00
_cell.angle_beta   90.00
_cell.angle_gamma   90.00
#
_symmetry.space_group_name_H-M   'P 1'
#
loop_
_entity.id
_entity.type
_entity.pdbx_description
1 polymer ?
#
loop_
_entity_poly.entity_id
_entity_poly.type
_entity_poly.pdbx_seq_one_letter_code
_entity_poly.pdbx_strand_id
1 'polypeptide(L)'
;MSVSAVRVTLQPAHGFIPLVVIGAGLVSAWAGIKVGAARKKYNVPYPQMYAEKNEKNAKEFNCVQRAHQNVLENTPLFYALLATSSIYRPKIAAAAGVVRLVGFILYFRAGLSVRLCHVAPHFQFCLRKSNNKTEKNEKMTGIQVELQPAHGYVPLLVVLLLFVNFWAGHKVSGARKKYGVEYPQQSDKNAKAFNCVQRGHQNILENIPMFLVLFLLSAVYRPQIAAIAGLVRIIAFAVYMNGYSSGDPKKRMQGAFGMFYSILSSLASRASH
;
A
#
# COMPACT_ATOMS: atom_id res chain seq x y z
N MET A 1 9.99 37.56 8.20
CA MET A 1 10.53 36.62 9.20
C MET A 1 11.36 35.57 8.46
N SER A 2 12.68 35.54 8.66
CA SER A 2 13.53 34.50 8.07
C SER A 2 13.25 33.18 8.80
N VAL A 3 12.64 32.21 8.11
CA VAL A 3 12.41 30.88 8.67
C VAL A 3 13.78 30.23 8.80
N SER A 4 14.25 30.04 10.03
CA SER A 4 15.51 29.32 10.29
C SER A 4 15.39 27.90 9.73
N ALA A 5 16.35 27.51 8.90
CA ALA A 5 16.37 26.19 8.29
C ALA A 5 16.47 25.10 9.38
N VAL A 6 15.43 24.28 9.50
CA VAL A 6 15.46 23.10 10.38
C VAL A 6 16.36 22.06 9.73
N ARG A 7 17.46 21.72 10.40
CA ARG A 7 18.41 20.71 9.94
C ARG A 7 18.09 19.38 10.60
N VAL A 8 17.77 18.38 9.79
CA VAL A 8 17.52 17.02 10.28
C VAL A 8 18.74 16.16 9.99
N THR A 9 19.30 15.56 11.04
CA THR A 9 20.45 14.65 10.98
C THR A 9 20.00 13.22 10.72
N LEU A 10 20.15 12.74 9.48
CA LEU A 10 19.86 11.35 9.14
C LEU A 10 21.11 10.50 9.36
N GLN A 11 21.01 9.50 10.23
CA GLN A 11 22.02 8.46 10.33
C GLN A 11 22.05 7.61 9.04
N PRO A 12 23.22 7.12 8.57
CA PRO A 12 23.31 6.25 7.40
C PRO A 12 22.38 5.03 7.44
N ALA A 13 22.11 4.50 8.63
CA ALA A 13 21.20 3.38 8.84
C ALA A 13 19.74 3.66 8.45
N HIS A 14 19.30 4.92 8.39
CA HIS A 14 17.96 5.25 7.91
C HIS A 14 17.78 4.91 6.41
N GLY A 15 18.87 4.78 5.65
CA GLY A 15 18.83 4.36 4.24
C GLY A 15 18.27 2.95 4.02
N PHE A 16 18.27 2.08 5.04
CA PHE A 16 17.67 0.74 4.95
C PHE A 16 16.13 0.78 5.00
N ILE A 17 15.53 1.82 5.58
CA ILE A 17 14.08 1.92 5.76
C ILE A 17 13.36 2.03 4.41
N PRO A 18 13.75 2.93 3.49
CA PRO A 18 13.23 2.95 2.12
C PRO A 18 13.26 1.60 1.41
N LEU A 19 14.34 0.82 1.57
CA LEU A 19 14.49 -0.49 0.92
C LEU A 19 13.47 -1.50 1.43
N VAL A 20 13.27 -1.57 2.75
CA VAL A 20 12.25 -2.44 3.36
C VAL A 20 10.86 -2.07 2.86
N VAL A 21 10.59 -0.78 2.77
CA VAL A 21 9.31 -0.24 2.33
C VAL A 21 9.04 -0.56 0.86
N ILE A 22 10.04 -0.36 -0.02
CA ILE A 22 9.97 -0.78 -1.43
C ILE A 22 9.75 -2.30 -1.53
N GLY A 23 10.46 -3.07 -0.72
CA GLY A 23 10.29 -4.53 -0.62
C GLY A 23 8.85 -4.93 -0.29
N ALA A 24 8.19 -4.24 0.65
CA ALA A 24 6.77 -4.47 0.97
C ALA A 24 5.84 -4.17 -0.20
N GLY A 25 6.13 -3.10 -0.96
CA GLY A 25 5.43 -2.78 -2.20
C GLY A 25 5.56 -3.89 -3.25
N LEU A 26 6.78 -4.41 -3.46
CA LEU A 26 7.05 -5.51 -4.39
C LEU A 26 6.36 -6.82 -3.96
N VAL A 27 6.37 -7.16 -2.67
CA VAL A 27 5.65 -8.33 -2.13
C VAL A 27 4.14 -8.19 -2.37
N SER A 28 3.59 -7.00 -2.14
CA SER A 28 2.17 -6.71 -2.37
C SER A 28 1.81 -6.83 -3.86
N ALA A 29 2.64 -6.29 -4.75
CA ALA A 29 2.46 -6.40 -6.20
C ALA A 29 2.55 -7.85 -6.68
N TRP A 30 3.54 -8.60 -6.19
CA TRP A 30 3.71 -10.03 -6.49
C TRP A 30 2.47 -10.85 -6.07
N ALA A 31 1.93 -10.61 -4.88
CA ALA A 31 0.71 -11.25 -4.41
C ALA A 31 -0.49 -10.92 -5.31
N GLY A 32 -0.62 -9.67 -5.75
CA GLY A 32 -1.65 -9.23 -6.70
C GLY A 32 -1.54 -9.91 -8.07
N ILE A 33 -0.33 -10.08 -8.61
CA ILE A 33 -0.08 -10.80 -9.87
C ILE A 33 -0.51 -12.27 -9.73
N LYS A 34 -0.20 -12.91 -8.59
CA LYS A 34 -0.61 -14.30 -8.33
C LYS A 34 -2.12 -14.46 -8.22
N VAL A 35 -2.81 -13.52 -7.58
CA VAL A 35 -4.29 -13.45 -7.60
C VAL A 35 -4.81 -13.30 -9.03
N GLY A 36 -4.19 -12.44 -9.84
CA GLY A 36 -4.56 -12.27 -11.25
C GLY A 36 -4.39 -13.54 -12.08
N ALA A 37 -3.32 -14.29 -11.84
CA ALA A 37 -3.09 -15.60 -12.47
C ALA A 37 -4.12 -16.64 -11.98
N ALA A 38 -4.42 -16.68 -10.67
CA ALA A 38 -5.46 -17.55 -10.12
C ALA A 38 -6.85 -17.20 -10.68
N ARG A 39 -7.15 -15.92 -10.88
CA ARG A 39 -8.40 -15.46 -11.51
C ARG A 39 -8.56 -15.99 -12.92
N LYS A 40 -7.48 -15.98 -13.72
CA LYS A 40 -7.48 -16.59 -15.06
C LYS A 40 -7.67 -18.11 -15.00
N LYS A 41 -7.05 -18.77 -14.02
CA LYS A 41 -7.15 -20.23 -13.82
C LYS A 41 -8.59 -20.68 -13.47
N TYR A 42 -9.29 -19.89 -12.65
CA TYR A 42 -10.63 -20.22 -12.15
C TYR A 42 -11.77 -19.45 -12.85
N ASN A 43 -11.49 -18.74 -13.95
CA ASN A 43 -12.47 -18.02 -14.77
C ASN A 43 -13.40 -17.06 -14.00
N VAL A 44 -12.92 -16.42 -12.93
CA VAL A 44 -13.74 -15.50 -12.14
C VAL A 44 -13.83 -14.12 -12.83
N PRO A 45 -15.01 -13.71 -13.34
CA PRO A 45 -15.15 -12.50 -14.14
C PRO A 45 -14.90 -11.22 -13.33
N TYR A 46 -14.36 -10.18 -13.98
CA TYR A 46 -14.35 -8.84 -13.39
C TYR A 46 -15.79 -8.28 -13.44
N PRO A 47 -16.32 -7.66 -12.35
CA PRO A 47 -15.64 -7.13 -11.16
C PRO A 47 -15.70 -8.01 -9.89
N GLN A 48 -16.06 -9.28 -9.97
CA GLN A 48 -16.30 -10.15 -8.82
C GLN A 48 -15.04 -10.34 -7.95
N MET A 49 -15.16 -10.18 -6.62
CA MET A 49 -14.02 -10.22 -5.70
C MET A 49 -13.72 -11.63 -5.17
N TYR A 50 -14.76 -12.38 -4.79
CA TYR A 50 -14.69 -13.77 -4.34
C TYR A 50 -15.53 -14.66 -5.25
N ALA A 51 -15.09 -15.90 -5.46
CA ALA A 51 -15.87 -16.91 -6.18
C ALA A 51 -17.06 -17.38 -5.33
N GLU A 52 -18.20 -17.65 -5.98
CA GLU A 52 -19.42 -18.11 -5.31
C GLU A 52 -19.27 -19.54 -4.79
N LYS A 53 -19.88 -19.85 -3.64
CA LYS A 53 -19.68 -21.12 -2.92
C LYS A 53 -20.06 -22.38 -3.73
N ASN A 54 -20.88 -22.23 -4.78
CA ASN A 54 -21.34 -23.34 -5.63
C ASN A 54 -20.37 -23.72 -6.76
N GLU A 55 -19.28 -22.97 -6.99
CA GLU A 55 -18.29 -23.33 -8.01
C GLU A 55 -17.25 -24.33 -7.45
N LYS A 56 -16.90 -25.36 -8.23
CA LYS A 56 -16.00 -26.46 -7.82
C LYS A 56 -14.67 -26.01 -7.18
N ASN A 57 -14.14 -24.84 -7.57
CA ASN A 57 -12.83 -24.34 -7.11
C ASN A 57 -12.93 -23.01 -6.33
N ALA A 58 -14.13 -22.65 -5.85
CA ALA A 58 -14.36 -21.36 -5.20
C ALA A 58 -13.53 -21.16 -3.93
N LYS A 59 -13.38 -22.23 -3.13
CA LYS A 59 -12.61 -22.20 -1.88
C LYS A 59 -11.14 -21.87 -2.12
N GLU A 60 -10.56 -22.37 -3.22
CA GLU A 60 -9.15 -22.23 -3.53
C GLU A 60 -8.82 -20.82 -4.01
N PHE A 61 -9.67 -20.26 -4.88
CA PHE A 61 -9.56 -18.86 -5.26
C PHE A 61 -9.76 -17.93 -4.05
N ASN A 62 -10.74 -18.23 -3.19
CA ASN A 62 -11.04 -17.42 -2.01
C ASN A 62 -9.91 -17.49 -0.96
N CYS A 63 -9.24 -18.63 -0.75
CA CYS A 63 -8.07 -18.74 0.12
C CYS A 63 -6.91 -17.84 -0.41
N VAL A 64 -6.62 -17.86 -1.73
CA VAL A 64 -5.57 -17.00 -2.34
C VAL A 64 -5.93 -15.52 -2.26
N GLN A 65 -7.20 -15.17 -2.53
CA GLN A 65 -7.70 -13.80 -2.43
C GLN A 65 -7.63 -13.27 -0.99
N ARG A 66 -8.02 -14.08 0.01
CA ARG A 66 -7.94 -13.71 1.42
C ARG A 66 -6.49 -13.52 1.87
N ALA A 67 -5.57 -14.36 1.41
CA ALA A 67 -4.15 -14.22 1.71
C ALA A 67 -3.59 -12.87 1.23
N HIS A 68 -3.95 -12.44 0.01
CA HIS A 68 -3.57 -11.11 -0.50
C HIS A 68 -4.20 -9.97 0.33
N GLN A 69 -5.50 -10.07 0.64
CA GLN A 69 -6.21 -9.07 1.44
C GLN A 69 -5.64 -8.93 2.85
N ASN A 70 -5.20 -10.03 3.48
CA ASN A 70 -4.55 -9.96 4.79
C ASN A 70 -3.22 -9.17 4.75
N VAL A 71 -2.43 -9.32 3.68
CA VAL A 71 -1.21 -8.52 3.48
C VAL A 71 -1.59 -7.04 3.35
N LEU A 72 -2.60 -6.71 2.55
CA LEU A 72 -3.08 -5.34 2.37
C LEU A 72 -3.63 -4.72 3.67
N GLU A 73 -4.42 -5.46 4.44
CA GLU A 73 -4.98 -5.03 5.73
C GLU A 73 -3.87 -4.70 6.75
N ASN A 74 -2.78 -5.47 6.75
CA ASN A 74 -1.66 -5.29 7.68
C ASN A 74 -0.61 -4.27 7.21
N THR A 75 -0.59 -3.93 5.93
CA THR A 75 0.44 -3.05 5.35
C THR A 75 0.43 -1.63 5.95
N PRO A 76 -0.72 -0.96 6.15
CA PRO A 76 -0.76 0.35 6.79
C PRO A 76 -0.18 0.36 8.19
N LEU A 77 -0.54 -0.63 9.02
CA LEU A 77 -0.01 -0.75 10.39
C LEU A 77 1.49 -1.03 10.38
N PHE A 78 1.95 -1.89 9.48
CA PHE A 78 3.36 -2.16 9.29
C PHE A 78 4.16 -0.88 8.98
N TYR A 79 3.71 -0.07 8.04
CA TYR A 79 4.39 1.19 7.70
C TYR A 79 4.34 2.21 8.84
N ALA A 80 3.23 2.31 9.57
CA ALA A 80 3.14 3.20 10.72
C ALA A 80 4.17 2.82 11.80
N LEU A 81 4.26 1.53 12.14
CA LEU A 81 5.22 1.02 13.11
C LEU A 81 6.67 1.15 12.62
N LEU A 82 6.92 0.90 11.34
CA LEU A 82 8.24 1.07 10.74
C LEU A 82 8.67 2.54 10.77
N ALA A 83 7.77 3.47 10.44
CA ALA A 83 8.04 4.90 10.47
C ALA A 83 8.38 5.36 11.90
N THR A 84 7.55 5.03 12.90
CA THR A 84 7.79 5.46 14.29
C THR A 84 9.02 4.82 14.92
N SER A 85 9.25 3.53 14.70
CA SER A 85 10.43 2.82 15.24
C SER A 85 11.73 3.25 14.57
N SER A 86 11.68 3.64 13.29
CA SER A 86 12.87 4.06 12.55
C SER A 86 13.50 5.35 13.06
N ILE A 87 12.72 6.23 13.69
CA ILE A 87 13.20 7.52 14.23
C ILE A 87 14.29 7.30 15.28
N TYR A 88 14.09 6.33 16.17
CA TYR A 88 15.00 6.09 17.29
C TYR A 88 16.01 4.98 17.03
N ARG A 89 15.61 3.90 16.32
CA ARG A 89 16.45 2.70 16.13
C ARG A 89 16.35 2.13 14.71
N PRO A 90 16.92 2.80 13.69
CA PRO A 90 16.75 2.43 12.28
C PRO A 90 17.28 1.03 11.95
N LYS A 91 18.39 0.58 12.56
CA LYS A 91 18.96 -0.77 12.31
C LYS A 91 18.01 -1.89 12.75
N ILE A 92 17.43 -1.76 13.95
CA ILE A 92 16.49 -2.76 14.51
C ILE A 92 15.17 -2.70 13.75
N ALA A 93 14.67 -1.50 13.44
CA ALA A 93 13.47 -1.30 12.65
C ALA A 93 13.60 -1.94 11.26
N ALA A 94 14.74 -1.76 10.58
CA ALA A 94 15.00 -2.40 9.30
C ALA A 94 15.04 -3.93 9.40
N ALA A 95 15.73 -4.49 10.40
CA ALA A 95 15.77 -5.94 10.62
C ALA A 95 14.37 -6.53 10.90
N ALA A 96 13.59 -5.91 11.78
CA ALA A 96 12.21 -6.29 12.06
C ALA A 96 11.33 -6.18 10.81
N GLY A 97 11.57 -5.16 9.98
CA GLY A 97 10.91 -4.98 8.70
C GLY A 97 11.17 -6.12 7.73
N VAL A 98 12.43 -6.55 7.57
CA VAL A 98 12.78 -7.72 6.75
C VAL A 98 12.10 -8.98 7.27
N VAL A 99 12.09 -9.21 8.58
CA VAL A 99 11.38 -10.35 9.20
C VAL A 99 9.89 -10.32 8.85
N ARG A 100 9.25 -9.14 8.88
CA ARG A 100 7.85 -8.98 8.50
C ARG A 100 7.60 -9.28 7.02
N LEU A 101 8.50 -8.87 6.12
CA LEU A 101 8.41 -9.19 4.69
C LEU A 101 8.48 -10.70 4.45
N VAL A 102 9.42 -11.38 5.09
CA VAL A 102 9.53 -12.85 5.04
C VAL A 102 8.25 -13.50 5.56
N GLY A 103 7.68 -12.99 6.67
CA GLY A 103 6.39 -13.44 7.19
C GLY A 103 5.24 -13.31 6.19
N PHE A 104 5.13 -12.19 5.48
CA PHE A 104 4.12 -12.02 4.43
C PHE A 104 4.30 -13.01 3.27
N ILE A 105 5.53 -13.24 2.83
CA ILE A 105 5.82 -14.22 1.77
C ILE A 105 5.42 -15.62 2.22
N LEU A 106 5.80 -16.04 3.43
CA LEU A 106 5.47 -17.35 3.97
C LEU A 106 3.95 -17.54 4.13
N TYR A 107 3.26 -16.53 4.66
CA TYR A 107 1.80 -16.56 4.83
C TYR A 107 1.08 -16.68 3.47
N PHE A 108 1.50 -15.91 2.46
CA PHE A 108 0.91 -15.99 1.13
C PHE A 108 1.21 -17.34 0.45
N ARG A 109 2.42 -17.90 0.63
CA ARG A 109 2.77 -19.24 0.15
C ARG A 109 1.97 -20.34 0.85
N ALA A 110 1.68 -20.19 2.14
CA ALA A 110 0.80 -21.11 2.87
C ALA A 110 -0.63 -21.05 2.30
N GLY A 111 -1.15 -19.84 1.98
CA GLY A 111 -2.46 -19.67 1.35
C GLY A 111 -2.57 -20.21 -0.09
N LEU A 112 -1.45 -20.38 -0.80
CA LEU A 112 -1.37 -21.04 -2.11
C LEU A 112 -1.39 -22.58 -2.01
N SER A 113 -0.99 -23.13 -0.85
CA SER A 113 -0.98 -24.57 -0.61
C SER A 113 -2.32 -25.01 -0.04
N VAL A 114 -3.23 -25.49 -0.91
CA VAL A 114 -4.62 -25.87 -0.61
C VAL A 114 -4.77 -26.89 0.53
N ARG A 115 -3.68 -27.53 0.97
CA ARG A 115 -3.68 -28.56 2.04
C ARG A 115 -3.76 -27.99 3.47
N LEU A 116 -3.80 -26.67 3.67
CA LEU A 116 -3.71 -26.02 4.98
C LEU A 116 -4.78 -24.95 5.28
N CYS A 117 -5.92 -24.91 4.57
CA CYS A 117 -7.03 -23.99 4.94
C CYS A 117 -7.71 -24.36 6.31
N HIS A 118 -7.09 -25.19 7.17
CA HIS A 118 -7.61 -25.59 8.49
C HIS A 118 -6.77 -25.18 9.70
N VAL A 119 -5.63 -24.49 9.53
CA VAL A 119 -4.84 -24.04 10.69
C VAL A 119 -4.45 -22.59 10.48
N ALA A 120 -5.29 -21.70 10.99
CA ALA A 120 -4.85 -20.39 11.41
C ALA A 120 -4.42 -20.51 12.87
N PRO A 121 -3.14 -20.33 13.23
CA PRO A 121 -2.79 -19.95 14.57
C PRO A 121 -2.27 -18.51 14.57
N HIS A 122 -2.75 -17.77 15.56
CA HIS A 122 -2.15 -16.56 16.07
C HIS A 122 -0.62 -16.73 16.19
N PHE A 123 0.14 -16.01 15.37
CA PHE A 123 1.58 -15.85 15.59
C PHE A 123 1.79 -14.77 16.65
N GLN A 124 1.72 -15.16 17.92
CA GLN A 124 2.28 -14.38 19.02
C GLN A 124 3.80 -14.63 19.00
N PHE A 125 4.56 -13.70 18.42
CA PHE A 125 6.01 -13.80 18.42
C PHE A 125 6.54 -13.49 19.82
N CYS A 126 7.11 -14.50 20.48
CA CYS A 126 7.83 -14.31 21.73
C CYS A 126 9.18 -13.64 21.41
N LEU A 127 9.37 -12.41 21.90
CA LEU A 127 10.63 -11.68 21.75
C LEU A 127 11.76 -12.43 22.47
N ARG A 128 12.65 -13.07 21.71
CA ARG A 128 13.94 -13.56 22.24
C ARG A 128 14.84 -12.35 22.44
N LYS A 129 15.16 -12.03 23.70
CA LYS A 129 16.14 -11.01 24.10
C LYS A 129 17.50 -11.39 23.50
N SER A 130 17.94 -10.66 22.47
CA SER A 130 19.29 -10.81 21.94
C SER A 130 20.26 -10.10 22.90
N ASN A 131 21.14 -10.86 23.52
CA ASN A 131 22.20 -10.31 24.36
C ASN A 131 23.21 -9.50 23.52
N ASN A 132 23.65 -8.40 24.13
CA ASN A 132 24.54 -7.38 23.59
C ASN A 132 25.74 -7.94 22.83
N LYS A 133 26.02 -7.33 21.67
CA LYS A 133 27.40 -7.15 21.20
C LYS A 133 27.68 -5.66 21.13
N THR A 134 28.76 -5.31 21.81
CA THR A 134 29.36 -4.00 22.04
C THR A 134 29.33 -3.12 20.80
N GLU A 135 28.71 -1.95 20.92
CA GLU A 135 28.83 -0.85 19.95
C GLU A 135 30.31 -0.49 19.82
N LYS A 136 30.88 -0.71 18.64
CA LYS A 136 32.07 0.04 18.24
C LYS A 136 31.60 1.46 17.88
N ASN A 137 32.22 2.45 18.51
CA ASN A 137 32.10 3.87 18.19
C ASN A 137 32.56 4.09 16.73
N GLU A 138 31.65 3.89 15.80
CA GLU A 138 31.81 4.29 14.41
C GLU A 138 31.50 5.78 14.36
N LYS A 139 32.45 6.61 13.90
CA LYS A 139 32.22 8.04 13.66
C LYS A 139 31.15 8.15 12.57
N MET A 140 29.90 8.32 12.99
CA MET A 140 28.73 8.39 12.12
C MET A 140 28.72 9.73 11.39
N THR A 141 29.15 9.73 10.12
CA THR A 141 28.94 10.85 9.20
C THR A 141 27.46 10.89 8.81
N GLY A 142 26.67 11.69 9.53
CA GLY A 142 25.25 11.90 9.23
C GLY A 142 25.06 12.73 7.96
N ILE A 143 24.07 12.35 7.15
CA ILE A 143 23.60 13.18 6.03
C ILE A 143 22.73 14.28 6.62
N GLN A 144 23.08 15.54 6.34
CA GLN A 144 22.30 16.71 6.75
C GLN A 144 21.30 17.03 5.64
N VAL A 145 20.00 16.93 5.94
CA VAL A 145 18.96 17.39 5.02
C VAL A 145 18.42 18.72 5.52
N GLU A 146 18.45 19.72 4.64
CA GLU A 146 17.92 21.05 4.91
C GLU A 146 16.45 21.13 4.47
N LEU A 147 15.55 21.47 5.40
CA LEU A 147 14.14 21.61 5.10
C LEU A 147 13.88 22.90 4.29
N GLN A 148 13.64 22.73 2.99
CA GLN A 148 13.10 23.79 2.14
C GLN A 148 11.62 24.08 2.44
N PRO A 149 11.10 25.31 2.22
CA PRO A 149 9.68 25.64 2.40
C PRO A 149 8.72 24.71 1.65
N ALA A 150 9.12 24.21 0.48
CA ALA A 150 8.33 23.28 -0.32
C ALA A 150 8.04 21.93 0.36
N HIS A 151 8.81 21.53 1.39
CA HIS A 151 8.51 20.33 2.17
C HIS A 151 7.18 20.47 2.95
N GLY A 152 6.69 21.68 3.20
CA GLY A 152 5.41 21.93 3.86
C GLY A 152 4.19 21.40 3.07
N TYR A 153 4.30 21.25 1.74
CA TYR A 153 3.21 20.68 0.93
C TYR A 153 3.06 19.17 1.12
N VAL A 154 4.11 18.48 1.55
CA VAL A 154 4.14 17.02 1.72
C VAL A 154 3.09 16.54 2.74
N PRO A 155 3.08 17.02 4.00
CA PRO A 155 2.05 16.61 4.96
C PRO A 155 0.64 17.03 4.53
N LEU A 156 0.48 18.17 3.85
CA LEU A 156 -0.82 18.62 3.33
C LEU A 156 -1.38 17.64 2.30
N LEU A 157 -0.55 17.14 1.39
CA LEU A 157 -0.95 16.14 0.40
C LEU A 157 -1.25 14.78 1.03
N VAL A 158 -0.54 14.40 2.10
CA VAL A 158 -0.86 13.19 2.89
C VAL A 158 -2.24 13.33 3.54
N VAL A 159 -2.56 14.49 4.13
CA VAL A 159 -3.89 14.77 4.69
C VAL A 159 -4.96 14.75 3.59
N LEU A 160 -4.69 15.36 2.44
CA LEU A 160 -5.60 15.32 1.28
C LEU A 160 -5.89 13.89 0.82
N LEU A 161 -4.86 13.03 0.77
CA LEU A 161 -5.01 11.61 0.45
C LEU A 161 -5.93 10.88 1.44
N LEU A 162 -5.84 11.20 2.74
CA LEU A 162 -6.74 10.65 3.76
C LEU A 162 -8.20 11.04 3.47
N PHE A 163 -8.46 12.32 3.18
CA PHE A 163 -9.81 12.77 2.82
C PHE A 163 -10.35 12.08 1.55
N VAL A 164 -9.51 11.90 0.53
CA VAL A 164 -9.91 11.16 -0.69
C VAL A 164 -10.22 9.69 -0.38
N ASN A 165 -9.44 9.04 0.49
CA ASN A 165 -9.71 7.68 0.92
C ASN A 165 -11.02 7.56 1.74
N PHE A 166 -11.28 8.51 2.65
CA PHE A 166 -12.54 8.58 3.39
C PHE A 166 -13.73 8.81 2.45
N TRP A 167 -13.61 9.73 1.49
CA TRP A 167 -14.63 9.98 0.47
C TRP A 167 -14.94 8.71 -0.35
N ALA A 168 -13.91 7.97 -0.78
CA ALA A 168 -14.09 6.71 -1.51
C ALA A 168 -14.78 5.64 -0.63
N GLY A 169 -14.43 5.56 0.66
CA GLY A 169 -15.11 4.70 1.63
C GLY A 169 -16.58 5.08 1.84
N HIS A 170 -16.89 6.37 1.94
CA HIS A 170 -18.27 6.86 2.01
C HIS A 170 -19.08 6.51 0.77
N LYS A 171 -18.49 6.52 -0.44
CA LYS A 171 -19.15 6.03 -1.65
C LYS A 171 -19.52 4.55 -1.57
N VAL A 172 -18.65 3.71 -1.02
CA VAL A 172 -18.98 2.29 -0.78
C VAL A 172 -20.13 2.17 0.21
N SER A 173 -20.11 2.92 1.32
CA SER A 173 -21.21 2.92 2.29
C SER A 173 -22.53 3.42 1.72
N GLY A 174 -22.50 4.46 0.87
CA GLY A 174 -23.68 4.97 0.18
C GLY A 174 -24.22 3.97 -0.85
N ALA A 175 -23.33 3.29 -1.59
CA ALA A 175 -23.71 2.23 -2.52
C ALA A 175 -24.35 1.04 -1.78
N ARG A 176 -23.88 0.67 -0.58
CA ARG A 176 -24.53 -0.36 0.25
C ARG A 176 -25.98 -0.02 0.56
N LYS A 177 -26.25 1.22 0.98
CA LYS A 177 -27.61 1.71 1.24
C LYS A 177 -28.47 1.70 -0.03
N LYS A 178 -27.91 2.16 -1.16
CA LYS A 178 -28.61 2.21 -2.45
C LYS A 178 -29.00 0.84 -2.99
N TYR A 179 -28.16 -0.17 -2.77
CA TYR A 179 -28.36 -1.52 -3.31
C TYR A 179 -28.87 -2.55 -2.27
N GLY A 180 -29.22 -2.11 -1.06
CA GLY A 180 -29.79 -2.97 -0.01
C GLY A 180 -28.85 -4.09 0.45
N VAL A 181 -27.54 -3.85 0.46
CA VAL A 181 -26.53 -4.87 0.81
C VAL A 181 -26.22 -4.82 2.30
N GLU A 182 -26.82 -5.71 3.07
CA GLU A 182 -26.53 -5.87 4.50
C GLU A 182 -25.14 -6.47 4.75
N TYR A 183 -24.52 -6.10 5.86
CA TYR A 183 -23.32 -6.78 6.34
C TYR A 183 -23.71 -8.19 6.82
N PRO A 184 -22.97 -9.27 6.50
CA PRO A 184 -21.68 -9.35 5.81
C PRO A 184 -21.76 -9.76 4.32
N GLN A 185 -22.94 -9.75 3.69
CA GLN A 185 -23.17 -10.36 2.37
C GLN A 185 -22.64 -9.50 1.21
N GLN A 186 -22.31 -10.15 0.10
CA GLN A 186 -22.04 -9.51 -1.20
C GLN A 186 -23.33 -9.57 -2.04
N SER A 187 -23.60 -8.53 -2.83
CA SER A 187 -24.88 -8.33 -3.52
C SER A 187 -25.16 -9.38 -4.61
N ASP A 188 -26.39 -9.93 -4.66
CA ASP A 188 -26.81 -10.87 -5.71
C ASP A 188 -27.56 -10.19 -6.88
N LYS A 189 -28.46 -9.21 -6.61
CA LYS A 189 -29.34 -8.61 -7.64
C LYS A 189 -28.74 -7.41 -8.41
N ASN A 190 -27.86 -6.64 -7.78
CA ASN A 190 -27.14 -5.49 -8.38
C ASN A 190 -25.62 -5.65 -8.26
N ALA A 191 -25.15 -6.90 -8.29
CA ALA A 191 -23.78 -7.32 -7.99
C ALA A 191 -22.74 -6.48 -8.72
N LYS A 192 -22.92 -6.25 -10.03
CA LYS A 192 -21.90 -5.62 -10.87
C LYS A 192 -21.62 -4.16 -10.48
N ALA A 193 -22.65 -3.34 -10.27
CA ALA A 193 -22.48 -1.93 -9.95
C ALA A 193 -21.88 -1.72 -8.55
N PHE A 194 -22.38 -2.47 -7.56
CA PHE A 194 -21.83 -2.44 -6.21
C PHE A 194 -20.38 -2.95 -6.15
N ASN A 195 -20.09 -4.07 -6.82
CA ASN A 195 -18.74 -4.64 -6.88
C ASN A 195 -17.75 -3.70 -7.58
N CYS A 196 -18.18 -2.93 -8.59
CA CYS A 196 -17.36 -1.89 -9.19
C CYS A 196 -16.99 -0.82 -8.15
N VAL A 197 -17.95 -0.25 -7.41
CA VAL A 197 -17.65 0.77 -6.37
C VAL A 197 -16.70 0.21 -5.31
N GLN A 198 -16.95 -1.00 -4.82
CA GLN A 198 -16.10 -1.66 -3.82
C GLN A 198 -14.68 -1.92 -4.35
N ARG A 199 -14.54 -2.42 -5.58
CA ARG A 199 -13.23 -2.68 -6.20
C ARG A 199 -12.48 -1.39 -6.51
N GLY A 200 -13.19 -0.30 -6.83
CA GLY A 200 -12.62 1.03 -7.02
C GLY A 200 -11.90 1.55 -5.77
N HIS A 201 -12.58 1.50 -4.62
CA HIS A 201 -11.98 1.88 -3.33
C HIS A 201 -10.81 0.96 -2.95
N GLN A 202 -10.97 -0.35 -3.14
CA GLN A 202 -9.89 -1.31 -2.89
C GLN A 202 -8.65 -1.06 -3.75
N ASN A 203 -8.81 -0.62 -5.00
CA ASN A 203 -7.67 -0.28 -5.85
C ASN A 203 -6.89 0.93 -5.32
N ILE A 204 -7.59 1.93 -4.76
CA ILE A 204 -6.94 3.06 -4.08
C ILE A 204 -6.14 2.54 -2.88
N LEU A 205 -6.74 1.71 -2.03
CA LEU A 205 -6.07 1.12 -0.85
C LEU A 205 -4.84 0.28 -1.23
N GLU A 206 -4.91 -0.48 -2.33
CA GLU A 206 -3.79 -1.26 -2.85
C GLU A 206 -2.61 -0.38 -3.32
N ASN A 207 -2.89 0.83 -3.80
CA ASN A 207 -1.88 1.72 -4.38
C ASN A 207 -1.36 2.80 -3.41
N ILE A 208 -2.13 3.17 -2.38
CA ILE A 208 -1.70 4.12 -1.34
C ILE A 208 -0.31 3.75 -0.76
N PRO A 209 -0.06 2.49 -0.36
CA PRO A 209 1.25 2.01 0.06
C PRO A 209 2.37 2.42 -0.89
N MET A 210 2.35 1.97 -2.14
CA MET A 210 3.43 2.27 -3.08
C MET A 210 3.53 3.77 -3.40
N PHE A 211 2.39 4.46 -3.49
CA PHE A 211 2.35 5.88 -3.75
C PHE A 211 3.06 6.68 -2.65
N LEU A 212 2.69 6.48 -1.37
CA LEU A 212 3.27 7.22 -0.25
C LEU A 212 4.78 7.06 -0.19
N VAL A 213 5.28 5.88 -0.53
CA VAL A 213 6.70 5.56 -0.47
C VAL A 213 7.47 6.32 -1.54
N LEU A 214 7.03 6.20 -2.80
CA LEU A 214 7.65 6.90 -3.92
C LEU A 214 7.54 8.41 -3.75
N PHE A 215 6.39 8.89 -3.27
CA PHE A 215 6.14 10.30 -2.99
C PHE A 215 7.06 10.84 -1.89
N LEU A 216 7.11 10.19 -0.73
CA LEU A 216 7.94 10.64 0.39
C LEU A 216 9.43 10.58 0.05
N LEU A 217 9.89 9.53 -0.64
CA LEU A 217 11.28 9.42 -1.08
C LEU A 217 11.65 10.51 -2.08
N SER A 218 10.77 10.76 -3.07
CA SER A 218 10.99 11.84 -4.03
C SER A 218 10.98 13.21 -3.35
N ALA A 219 10.14 13.38 -2.33
CA ALA A 219 10.02 14.63 -1.59
C ALA A 219 11.27 14.98 -0.76
N VAL A 220 12.08 14.00 -0.35
CA VAL A 220 13.35 14.24 0.35
C VAL A 220 14.37 14.95 -0.55
N TYR A 221 14.44 14.57 -1.82
CA TYR A 221 15.42 15.13 -2.76
C TYR A 221 14.89 16.31 -3.57
N ARG A 222 13.63 16.25 -4.01
CA ARG A 222 12.98 17.29 -4.84
C ARG A 222 11.53 17.51 -4.43
N PRO A 223 11.29 18.24 -3.32
CA PRO A 223 9.94 18.43 -2.75
C PRO A 223 8.95 19.08 -3.72
N GLN A 224 9.39 20.00 -4.58
CA GLN A 224 8.51 20.68 -5.55
C GLN A 224 7.93 19.73 -6.61
N ILE A 225 8.80 18.94 -7.26
CA ILE A 225 8.39 17.97 -8.29
C ILE A 225 7.55 16.86 -7.65
N ALA A 226 7.95 16.39 -6.47
CA ALA A 226 7.20 15.41 -5.71
C ALA A 226 5.81 15.92 -5.35
N ALA A 227 5.65 17.17 -4.92
CA ALA A 227 4.34 17.76 -4.61
C ALA A 227 3.41 17.80 -5.83
N ILE A 228 3.91 18.23 -6.99
CA ILE A 228 3.13 18.26 -8.24
C ILE A 228 2.73 16.83 -8.63
N ALA A 229 3.66 15.89 -8.62
CA ALA A 229 3.37 14.49 -8.95
C ALA A 229 2.41 13.82 -7.95
N GLY A 230 2.53 14.16 -6.67
CA GLY A 230 1.63 13.74 -5.61
C GLY A 230 0.21 14.23 -5.84
N LEU A 231 0.05 15.52 -6.15
CA LEU A 231 -1.24 16.12 -6.45
C LEU A 231 -1.90 15.47 -7.67
N VAL A 232 -1.15 15.31 -8.77
CA VAL A 232 -1.63 14.62 -9.99
C VAL A 232 -2.08 13.20 -9.68
N ARG A 233 -1.34 12.47 -8.83
CA ARG A 233 -1.70 11.10 -8.45
C ARG A 233 -2.99 11.04 -7.62
N ILE A 234 -3.17 11.97 -6.68
CA ILE A 234 -4.39 12.07 -5.86
C ILE A 234 -5.60 12.39 -6.74
N ILE A 235 -5.48 13.33 -7.69
CA ILE A 235 -6.53 13.63 -8.67
C ILE A 235 -6.88 12.39 -9.50
N ALA A 236 -5.86 11.65 -9.94
CA ALA A 236 -6.08 10.42 -10.70
C ALA A 236 -6.84 9.34 -9.90
N PHE A 237 -6.61 9.22 -8.58
CA PHE A 237 -7.42 8.34 -7.73
C PHE A 237 -8.90 8.75 -7.70
N ALA A 238 -9.18 10.05 -7.58
CA ALA A 238 -10.55 10.56 -7.60
C ALA A 238 -11.24 10.31 -8.94
N VAL A 239 -10.55 10.55 -10.06
CA VAL A 239 -11.05 10.27 -11.42
C VAL A 239 -11.26 8.77 -11.63
N TYR A 240 -10.31 7.93 -11.21
CA TYR A 240 -10.43 6.48 -11.29
C TYR A 240 -11.68 5.98 -10.54
N MET A 241 -11.87 6.44 -9.29
CA MET A 241 -13.02 6.04 -8.47
C MET A 241 -14.34 6.51 -9.09
N ASN A 242 -14.41 7.74 -9.60
CA ASN A 242 -15.60 8.27 -10.26
C ASN A 242 -15.94 7.48 -11.53
N GLY A 243 -14.97 7.25 -12.41
CA GLY A 243 -15.16 6.49 -13.64
C GLY A 243 -15.59 5.04 -13.35
N TYR A 244 -14.97 4.41 -12.36
CA TYR A 244 -15.29 3.02 -12.01
C TYR A 244 -16.63 2.86 -11.28
N SER A 245 -17.06 3.88 -10.53
CA SER A 245 -18.36 3.90 -9.83
C SER A 245 -19.57 3.99 -10.78
N SER A 246 -19.36 4.19 -12.08
CA SER A 246 -20.45 4.26 -13.07
C SER A 246 -21.03 2.88 -13.45
N GLY A 247 -20.49 1.78 -12.92
CA GLY A 247 -20.93 0.41 -13.21
C GLY A 247 -20.32 -0.22 -14.47
N ASP A 248 -19.52 0.52 -15.25
CA ASP A 248 -18.80 0.01 -16.42
C ASP A 248 -17.31 -0.20 -16.09
N PRO A 249 -16.81 -1.45 -16.07
CA PRO A 249 -15.40 -1.74 -15.78
C PRO A 249 -14.40 -1.06 -16.72
N LYS A 250 -14.78 -0.72 -17.96
CA LYS A 250 -13.88 -0.11 -18.95
C LYS A 250 -13.55 1.34 -18.62
N LYS A 251 -14.43 2.06 -17.91
CA LYS A 251 -14.22 3.48 -17.56
C LYS A 251 -13.13 3.71 -16.51
N ARG A 252 -12.55 2.65 -15.95
CA ARG A 252 -11.34 2.72 -15.10
C ARG A 252 -10.14 3.37 -15.79
N MET A 253 -10.07 3.29 -17.12
CA MET A 253 -8.93 3.80 -17.90
C MET A 253 -8.77 5.31 -17.79
N GLN A 254 -9.84 6.03 -17.42
CA GLN A 254 -9.82 7.48 -17.25
C GLN A 254 -8.83 7.96 -16.17
N GLY A 255 -8.47 7.11 -15.20
CA GLY A 255 -7.51 7.43 -14.14
C GLY A 255 -6.09 6.88 -14.36
N ALA A 256 -5.82 6.22 -15.49
CA ALA A 256 -4.53 5.55 -15.73
C ALA A 256 -3.33 6.53 -15.81
N PHE A 257 -3.57 7.79 -16.20
CA PHE A 257 -2.55 8.82 -16.34
C PHE A 257 -1.75 9.07 -15.05
N GLY A 258 -2.38 8.93 -13.87
CA GLY A 258 -1.71 9.17 -12.60
C GLY A 258 -0.62 8.16 -12.27
N MET A 259 -0.77 6.91 -12.70
CA MET A 259 0.23 5.86 -12.43
C MET A 259 1.54 6.12 -13.20
N PHE A 260 1.44 6.52 -14.46
CA PHE A 260 2.60 6.81 -15.31
C PHE A 260 3.37 8.04 -14.81
N TYR A 261 2.66 9.09 -14.38
CA TYR A 261 3.30 10.32 -13.90
C TYR A 261 4.04 10.14 -12.56
N SER A 262 3.52 9.32 -11.64
CA SER A 262 4.20 9.00 -10.38
C SER A 262 5.49 8.18 -10.58
N ILE A 263 5.50 7.25 -11.54
CA ILE A 263 6.70 6.45 -11.85
C ILE A 263 7.75 7.33 -12.53
N LEU A 264 7.33 8.16 -13.51
CA LEU A 264 8.25 9.02 -14.26
C LEU A 264 8.91 10.09 -13.36
N SER A 265 8.15 10.74 -12.49
CA SER A 265 8.69 11.71 -11.53
C SER A 265 9.68 11.09 -10.54
N SER A 266 9.46 9.83 -10.16
CA SER A 266 10.38 9.09 -9.28
C SER A 266 11.69 8.73 -9.98
N LEU A 267 11.68 8.50 -11.30
CA LEU A 267 12.86 8.17 -12.13
C LEU A 267 13.64 9.42 -12.57
N ALA A 268 12.95 10.54 -12.82
CA ALA A 268 13.55 11.81 -13.21
C ALA A 268 14.46 12.42 -12.11
N SER A 269 14.42 11.88 -10.89
CA SER A 269 15.28 12.28 -9.79
C SER A 269 16.78 11.97 -10.02
N ARG A 270 17.13 11.11 -10.99
CA ARG A 270 18.52 10.78 -11.36
C ARG A 270 19.07 11.51 -12.60
N ALA A 271 18.27 12.26 -13.34
CA ALA A 271 18.64 12.73 -14.69
C ALA A 271 19.32 14.11 -14.74
N SER A 272 19.82 14.66 -13.63
CA SER A 272 20.56 15.93 -13.65
C SER A 272 21.80 15.82 -12.77
N HIS A 273 22.82 15.19 -13.35
CA HIS A 273 24.23 15.45 -13.05
C HIS A 273 24.83 16.11 -14.29
#